data_AF-A0A410QG09-F1
#
_entry.id   AF-A0A410QG09-F1
#
_cell.length_a   1.000
_cell.length_b   1.000
_cell.length_c   1.000
_cell.angle_alpha   90.00
_cell.angle_beta   90.00
_cell.angle_gamma   90.00
#
_symmetry.space_group_name_H-M   'P 1'
#
loop_
_entity.id
_entity.type
_entity.pdbx_description
1 polymer ?
#
loop_
_entity_poly.entity_id
_entity_poly.type
_entity_poly.pdbx_seq_one_letter_code
_entity_poly.pdbx_strand_id
1 'polypeptide(L)'
;MDEEKSRGTGLWNDVVEVGHFIRDELKDYITKIVYILSKSSYDRQRFDVQPLHFLQKPLDRKKIINDIKLATMLLEKENKTFSFKTDNQMYKLPVKEIIYFESSGRQIKLISFKGTFYFYGTVDSVMEQLSKSRFIMPHRSSACRLIIMVP
;
A
#
# COMPACT_ATOMS: atom_id res chain seq x y z
N MET A 1 35.06 19.19 14.14
CA MET A 1 36.27 18.44 13.82
C MET A 1 35.98 16.98 14.16
N ASP A 2 35.65 16.08 13.26
CA ASP A 2 35.40 16.17 11.84
C ASP A 2 34.45 15.03 11.45
N GLU A 3 33.82 15.27 10.30
CA GLU A 3 33.14 14.38 9.37
C GLU A 3 33.33 12.87 9.57
N GLU A 4 32.22 12.15 9.73
CA GLU A 4 32.10 10.86 9.05
C GLU A 4 30.73 10.75 8.37
N LYS A 5 30.68 11.46 7.25
CA LYS A 5 29.62 11.48 6.25
C LYS A 5 29.64 10.13 5.52
N SER A 6 29.02 9.11 6.11
CA SER A 6 28.74 7.85 5.43
C SER A 6 27.70 8.08 4.33
N ARG A 7 28.19 8.46 3.15
CA ARG A 7 27.49 8.33 1.89
C ARG A 7 27.74 6.92 1.37
N GLY A 8 26.67 6.15 1.20
CA GLY A 8 26.67 5.01 0.29
C GLY A 8 26.27 3.69 0.92
N THR A 9 24.97 3.48 1.11
CA THR A 9 24.18 2.38 0.52
C THR A 9 22.77 2.50 1.09
N GLY A 10 21.85 3.04 0.29
CA GLY A 10 20.44 3.22 0.67
C GLY A 10 19.70 1.89 0.73
N LEU A 11 19.91 1.15 1.81
CA LEU A 11 19.07 0.03 2.23
C LEU A 11 18.45 0.47 3.55
N TRP A 12 17.20 0.92 3.47
CA TRP A 12 16.34 1.19 4.62
C TRP A 12 16.22 -0.11 5.43
N ASN A 13 17.06 -0.28 6.44
CA ASN A 13 17.11 -1.50 7.24
C ASN A 13 16.08 -1.47 8.37
N ASP A 14 15.40 -0.34 8.61
CA ASP A 14 14.36 -0.23 9.63
C ASP A 14 13.02 0.26 9.05
N VAL A 15 11.97 -0.53 9.26
CA VAL A 15 10.58 -0.17 8.96
C VAL A 15 10.12 1.10 9.67
N VAL A 16 10.74 1.44 10.80
CA VAL A 16 10.48 2.70 11.52
C VAL A 16 10.94 3.88 10.69
N GLU A 17 12.13 3.80 10.08
CA GLU A 17 12.70 4.86 9.24
C GLU A 17 11.83 5.14 8.01
N VAL A 18 11.28 4.08 7.39
CA VAL A 18 10.32 4.22 6.27
C VAL A 18 9.05 4.94 6.71
N GLY A 19 8.55 4.63 7.92
CA GLY A 19 7.40 5.32 8.50
C GLY A 19 7.65 6.82 8.67
N HIS A 20 8.79 7.19 9.24
CA HIS A 20 9.20 8.59 9.39
C HIS A 20 9.41 9.27 8.05
N PHE A 21 10.06 8.61 7.08
CA PHE A 21 10.22 9.17 5.74
C PHE A 21 8.86 9.54 5.11
N ILE A 22 7.84 8.69 5.24
CA ILE A 22 6.49 8.96 4.71
C ILE A 22 5.84 10.17 5.42
N ARG A 23 5.97 10.31 6.74
CA ARG A 23 5.30 11.38 7.52
C ARG A 23 6.07 12.69 7.54
N ASP A 24 7.38 12.61 7.65
CA ASP A 24 8.25 13.73 7.95
C ASP A 24 8.85 14.33 6.68
N GLU A 25 9.28 13.50 5.73
CA GLU A 25 9.87 13.97 4.47
C GLU A 25 8.80 14.15 3.38
N LEU A 26 7.99 13.11 3.12
CA LEU A 26 6.95 13.18 2.09
C LEU A 26 5.71 13.97 2.53
N LYS A 27 5.57 14.27 3.83
CA LYS A 27 4.38 14.89 4.44
C LYS A 27 3.07 14.19 4.07
N ASP A 28 3.13 12.88 3.83
CA ASP A 28 1.97 12.10 3.46
C ASP A 28 1.33 11.49 4.71
N TYR A 29 0.30 12.15 5.22
CA TYR A 29 -0.53 11.67 6.34
C TYR A 29 -1.79 10.92 5.87
N ILE A 30 -2.03 10.91 4.56
CA ILE A 30 -3.19 10.25 3.94
C ILE A 30 -2.95 8.75 3.92
N THR A 31 -1.74 8.34 3.55
CA THR A 31 -1.30 6.94 3.52
C THR A 31 -1.51 6.27 4.87
N LYS A 32 -2.15 5.08 4.85
CA LYS A 32 -2.30 4.27 6.05
C LYS A 32 -1.15 3.25 6.12
N ILE A 33 -0.62 3.10 7.32
CA ILE A 33 0.54 2.26 7.62
C ILE A 33 0.09 1.21 8.63
N VAL A 34 0.39 -0.06 8.35
CA VAL A 34 0.24 -1.15 9.31
C VAL A 34 1.60 -1.80 9.52
N TYR A 35 2.01 -1.92 10.78
CA TYR A 35 3.25 -2.59 11.16
C TYR A 35 2.98 -4.05 11.48
N ILE A 36 3.82 -4.96 10.96
CA ILE A 36 3.79 -6.38 11.31
C ILE A 36 5.00 -6.70 12.18
N LEU A 37 4.81 -7.11 13.43
CA LEU A 37 5.88 -7.34 14.38
C LEU A 37 6.06 -8.84 14.69
N SER A 38 7.31 -9.28 14.81
CA SER A 38 7.66 -10.65 15.23
C SER A 38 7.65 -10.82 16.76
N LYS A 39 7.92 -9.74 17.50
CA LYS A 39 7.84 -9.68 18.97
C LYS A 39 6.94 -8.51 19.38
N SER A 40 6.25 -8.64 20.51
CA SER A 40 5.39 -7.61 21.10
C SER A 40 6.18 -6.47 21.76
N SER A 41 7.36 -6.12 21.24
CA SER A 41 8.16 -5.02 21.77
C SER A 41 7.50 -3.70 21.37
N TYR A 42 6.89 -3.06 22.37
CA TYR A 42 6.23 -1.78 22.28
C TYR A 42 7.27 -0.67 22.09
N ASP A 43 7.50 -0.28 20.85
CA ASP A 43 8.42 0.80 20.53
C ASP A 43 7.64 2.12 20.41
N ARG A 44 7.90 3.05 21.34
CA ARG A 44 7.21 4.35 21.42
C ARG A 44 7.42 5.18 20.15
N GLN A 45 8.59 5.06 19.51
CA GLN A 45 8.92 5.80 18.28
C GLN A 45 7.95 5.46 17.14
N ARG A 46 7.41 4.23 17.12
CA ARG A 46 6.45 3.79 16.11
C ARG A 46 5.08 4.46 16.22
N PHE A 47 4.75 5.04 17.37
CA PHE A 47 3.47 5.76 17.54
C PHE A 47 3.48 7.12 16.88
N ASP A 48 4.65 7.77 16.76
CA ASP A 48 4.78 9.10 16.15
C ASP A 48 4.39 9.08 14.66
N VAL A 49 4.53 7.92 14.00
CA VAL A 49 4.13 7.68 12.60
C VAL A 49 2.61 7.52 12.43
N GLN A 50 1.85 7.45 13.52
CA GLN A 50 0.39 7.22 13.54
C GLN A 50 -0.03 6.00 12.68
N PRO A 51 0.45 4.79 13.04
CA PRO A 51 0.03 3.58 12.34
C PRO A 51 -1.46 3.32 12.57
N LEU A 52 -2.10 2.74 11.56
CA LEU A 52 -3.49 2.30 11.64
C LEU A 52 -3.64 1.12 12.60
N HIS A 53 -2.65 0.21 12.60
CA HIS A 53 -2.66 -0.99 13.43
C HIS A 53 -1.25 -1.59 13.53
N PHE A 54 -1.02 -2.36 14.61
CA PHE A 54 0.12 -3.25 14.79
C PHE A 54 -0.38 -4.70 14.76
N LEU A 55 0.04 -5.46 13.75
CA LEU A 55 -0.24 -6.88 13.64
C LEU A 55 0.95 -7.69 14.17
N GLN A 56 0.68 -8.77 14.89
CA GLN A 56 1.71 -9.70 15.35
C GLN A 56 1.77 -10.92 14.43
N LYS A 57 2.97 -11.44 14.16
CA LYS A 57 3.15 -12.75 13.49
C LYS A 57 2.72 -13.89 14.43
N PRO A 58 2.13 -14.99 13.92
CA PRO A 58 1.78 -15.23 12.52
C PRO A 58 0.57 -14.39 12.09
N LEU A 59 0.56 -14.00 10.81
CA LEU A 59 -0.46 -13.10 10.29
C LEU A 59 -1.82 -13.79 10.16
N ASP A 60 -2.81 -13.21 10.83
CA ASP A 60 -4.21 -13.53 10.60
C ASP A 60 -4.73 -12.76 9.38
N ARG A 61 -5.09 -13.50 8.32
CA ARG A 61 -5.66 -12.94 7.10
C ARG A 61 -6.88 -12.07 7.38
N LYS A 62 -7.72 -12.44 8.37
CA LYS A 62 -8.92 -11.64 8.72
C LYS A 62 -8.52 -10.26 9.24
N LYS A 63 -7.47 -10.16 10.05
CA LYS A 63 -6.97 -8.88 10.58
C LYS A 63 -6.46 -7.99 9.46
N ILE A 64 -5.66 -8.53 8.53
CA ILE A 64 -5.18 -7.79 7.35
C ILE A 64 -6.36 -7.27 6.52
N ILE A 65 -7.35 -8.12 6.24
CA ILE A 65 -8.54 -7.72 5.48
C ILE A 65 -9.31 -6.62 6.21
N ASN A 66 -9.43 -6.69 7.54
CA ASN A 66 -10.09 -5.66 8.33
C ASN A 66 -9.33 -4.34 8.29
N ASP A 67 -8.00 -4.35 8.38
CA ASP A 67 -7.19 -3.14 8.28
C ASP A 67 -7.30 -2.49 6.89
N ILE A 68 -7.36 -3.29 5.83
CA ILE A 68 -7.61 -2.81 4.46
C ILE A 68 -9.01 -2.18 4.34
N LYS A 69 -10.03 -2.81 4.92
CA LYS A 69 -11.41 -2.27 4.95
C LYS A 69 -11.47 -0.96 5.70
N LEU A 70 -10.82 -0.88 6.86
CA LEU A 70 -10.75 0.33 7.67
C LEU A 70 -10.00 1.44 6.93
N ALA A 71 -8.83 1.13 6.36
CA ALA A 71 -8.08 2.07 5.52
C ALA A 71 -8.96 2.57 4.37
N THR A 72 -9.68 1.67 3.69
CA THR A 72 -10.62 2.04 2.64
C THR A 72 -11.66 3.04 3.14
N MET A 73 -12.36 2.74 4.24
CA MET A 73 -13.38 3.59 4.86
C MET A 73 -12.83 4.97 5.25
N LEU A 74 -11.67 5.02 5.90
CA LEU A 74 -11.03 6.29 6.28
C LEU A 74 -10.57 7.12 5.07
N LEU A 75 -10.33 6.43 3.96
CA LEU A 75 -9.99 7.01 2.68
C LEU A 75 -11.24 7.18 1.79
N GLU A 76 -12.49 7.06 2.28
CA GLU A 76 -13.74 7.18 1.49
C GLU A 76 -14.17 8.64 1.22
N LYS A 77 -13.39 9.35 0.41
CA LYS A 77 -13.85 10.60 -0.24
C LYS A 77 -13.92 10.52 -1.77
N GLU A 78 -13.77 9.33 -2.36
CA GLU A 78 -13.69 9.17 -3.82
C GLU A 78 -14.81 8.30 -4.40
N ASN A 79 -15.70 8.93 -5.19
CA ASN A 79 -16.68 8.26 -6.05
C ASN A 79 -16.08 7.83 -7.41
N LYS A 80 -14.78 7.53 -7.45
CA LYS A 80 -14.10 7.16 -8.70
C LYS A 80 -14.32 5.69 -9.05
N THR A 81 -14.34 5.41 -10.34
CA THR A 81 -14.40 4.05 -10.89
C THR A 81 -13.15 3.74 -11.69
N PHE A 82 -12.58 2.56 -11.49
CA PHE A 82 -11.54 1.98 -12.33
C PHE A 82 -12.19 1.15 -13.43
N SER A 83 -11.68 1.26 -14.65
CA SER A 83 -12.27 0.65 -15.84
C SER A 83 -11.22 -0.20 -16.55
N PHE A 84 -11.49 -1.49 -16.75
CA PHE A 84 -10.60 -2.41 -17.47
C PHE A 84 -11.35 -3.37 -18.40
N LYS A 85 -10.70 -3.78 -19.49
CA LYS A 85 -11.25 -4.70 -20.49
C LYS A 85 -10.71 -6.11 -20.27
N THR A 86 -11.59 -7.11 -20.27
CA THR A 86 -11.21 -8.53 -20.31
C THR A 86 -12.20 -9.29 -21.18
N ASP A 87 -11.70 -10.22 -22.01
CA ASP A 87 -12.48 -11.03 -22.96
C ASP A 87 -13.51 -10.24 -23.77
N ASN A 88 -13.06 -9.12 -24.32
CA ASN A 88 -13.85 -8.18 -25.10
C ASN A 88 -15.01 -7.46 -24.37
N GLN A 89 -15.13 -7.64 -23.05
CA GLN A 89 -16.10 -6.97 -22.20
C GLN A 89 -15.46 -5.88 -21.35
N MET A 90 -16.23 -4.83 -21.09
CA MET A 90 -15.79 -3.65 -20.35
C MET A 90 -16.30 -3.74 -18.91
N TYR A 91 -15.40 -3.81 -17.94
CA TYR A 91 -15.71 -3.87 -16.52
C TYR A 91 -15.45 -2.51 -15.86
N LYS A 92 -16.30 -2.14 -14.91
CA LYS A 92 -16.14 -0.95 -14.06
C LYS A 92 -16.27 -1.33 -12.60
N LEU A 93 -15.25 -1.02 -11.81
CA LEU A 93 -15.25 -1.24 -10.37
C LEU A 93 -15.08 0.09 -9.63
N PRO A 94 -15.86 0.38 -8.58
CA PRO A 94 -15.54 1.48 -7.67
C PRO A 94 -14.11 1.32 -7.16
N VAL A 95 -13.32 2.39 -7.25
CA VAL A 95 -11.91 2.38 -6.83
C VAL A 95 -11.83 1.94 -5.38
N LYS A 96 -12.79 2.37 -4.53
CA LYS A 96 -12.90 1.98 -3.11
C LYS A 96 -13.04 0.48 -2.88
N GLU A 97 -13.49 -0.30 -3.85
CA GLU A 97 -13.60 -1.75 -3.69
C GLU A 97 -12.31 -2.49 -4.03
N ILE A 98 -11.31 -1.79 -4.60
CA ILE A 98 -10.06 -2.37 -5.07
C ILE A 98 -9.03 -2.32 -3.94
N ILE A 99 -8.42 -3.47 -3.65
CA ILE A 99 -7.43 -3.63 -2.59
C ILE A 99 -6.02 -3.37 -3.13
N TYR A 100 -5.62 -4.12 -4.15
CA TYR A 100 -4.31 -3.99 -4.78
C TYR A 100 -4.32 -4.47 -6.23
N PHE A 101 -3.31 -4.01 -6.97
CA PHE A 101 -2.95 -4.47 -8.30
C PHE A 101 -1.57 -5.12 -8.26
N GLU A 102 -1.40 -6.20 -8.99
CA GLU A 102 -0.15 -6.95 -9.14
C GLU A 102 0.08 -7.24 -10.61
N SER A 103 1.26 -6.91 -11.12
CA SER A 103 1.65 -7.25 -12.49
C SER A 103 2.36 -8.60 -12.54
N SER A 104 1.95 -9.42 -13.50
CA SER A 104 2.63 -10.64 -13.91
C SER A 104 2.83 -10.59 -15.42
N GLY A 105 3.99 -10.11 -15.85
CA GLY A 105 4.30 -9.89 -17.26
C GLY A 105 3.46 -8.76 -17.86
N ARG A 106 2.64 -9.06 -18.88
CA ARG A 106 1.71 -8.10 -19.52
C ARG A 106 0.28 -8.16 -18.97
N GLN A 107 0.08 -8.89 -17.88
CA GLN A 107 -1.22 -9.07 -17.26
C GLN A 107 -1.24 -8.45 -15.86
N ILE A 108 -2.32 -7.74 -15.54
CA ILE A 108 -2.60 -7.19 -14.23
C ILE A 108 -3.63 -8.08 -13.54
N LYS A 109 -3.31 -8.49 -12.32
CA LYS A 109 -4.21 -9.08 -11.36
C LYS A 109 -4.73 -7.97 -10.44
N LEU A 110 -6.05 -7.80 -10.41
CA LEU A 110 -6.75 -6.87 -9.55
C LEU A 110 -7.47 -7.66 -8.45
N ILE A 111 -7.08 -7.41 -7.20
CA ILE A 111 -7.80 -7.93 -6.04
C ILE A 111 -8.74 -6.87 -5.51
N SER A 112 -10.02 -7.25 -5.37
CA SER A 112 -11.08 -6.42 -4.83
C SER A 112 -11.85 -7.15 -3.73
N PHE A 113 -12.71 -6.44 -3.00
CA PHE A 113 -13.66 -7.06 -2.08
C PHE A 113 -14.71 -7.94 -2.79
N LYS A 114 -14.92 -7.76 -4.10
CA LYS A 114 -15.87 -8.56 -4.90
C LYS A 114 -15.24 -9.80 -5.54
N GLY A 115 -13.92 -9.91 -5.51
CA GLY A 115 -13.19 -11.01 -6.14
C GLY A 115 -11.90 -10.58 -6.83
N THR A 116 -11.35 -11.53 -7.59
CA THR A 116 -10.11 -11.37 -8.36
C THR A 116 -10.43 -11.21 -9.83
N PHE A 117 -9.81 -10.23 -10.48
CA PHE A 117 -9.95 -9.96 -11.91
C PHE A 117 -8.58 -9.96 -12.58
N TYR A 118 -8.55 -10.31 -13.87
CA TYR A 118 -7.34 -10.30 -14.67
C TYR A 118 -7.59 -9.56 -15.98
N PHE A 119 -6.66 -8.69 -16.37
CA PHE A 119 -6.71 -7.94 -17.63
C PHE A 119 -5.31 -7.62 -18.15
N TYR A 120 -5.19 -7.33 -19.44
CA TYR A 120 -3.91 -6.93 -20.04
C TYR A 120 -3.59 -5.46 -19.75
N GLY A 121 -2.36 -5.18 -19.34
CA GLY A 121 -1.91 -3.83 -19.00
C GLY A 121 -0.59 -3.79 -18.24
N THR A 122 -0.18 -2.59 -17.83
CA THR A 122 1.00 -2.34 -16.99
C THR A 122 0.59 -1.62 -15.70
N VAL A 123 1.42 -1.71 -14.66
CA VAL A 123 1.19 -0.94 -13.41
C VAL A 123 1.16 0.55 -13.71
N ASP A 124 2.00 1.04 -14.62
CA ASP A 124 2.01 2.44 -15.03
C ASP A 124 0.65 2.87 -15.61
N SER A 125 0.07 2.06 -16.52
CA SER A 125 -1.26 2.35 -17.08
C SER A 125 -2.38 2.34 -16.04
N VAL A 126 -2.25 1.49 -15.01
CA VAL A 126 -3.16 1.46 -13.87
C VAL A 126 -3.00 2.75 -13.06
N MET A 127 -1.77 3.14 -12.75
CA MET A 127 -1.46 4.34 -11.99
C MET A 127 -1.89 5.62 -12.70
N GLU A 128 -1.81 5.69 -14.03
CA GLU A 128 -2.34 6.81 -14.83
C GLU A 128 -3.86 6.95 -14.69
N GLN A 129 -4.62 5.84 -14.75
CA GLN A 129 -6.07 5.89 -14.56
C GLN A 129 -6.43 6.22 -13.09
N LEU A 130 -5.55 5.84 -12.17
CA LEU A 130 -5.62 6.12 -10.76
C LEU A 130 -4.99 7.45 -10.37
N SER A 131 -4.56 8.31 -11.30
CA SER A 131 -3.67 9.48 -11.11
C SER A 131 -4.13 10.58 -10.13
N LYS A 132 -5.28 10.42 -9.47
CA LYS A 132 -5.62 11.20 -8.25
C LYS A 132 -6.32 10.35 -7.19
N SER A 133 -6.01 9.07 -7.11
CA SER A 133 -6.55 8.12 -6.15
C SER A 133 -5.44 7.68 -5.20
N ARG A 134 -5.84 7.24 -4.00
CA ARG A 134 -4.96 6.96 -2.87
C ARG A 134 -4.27 5.58 -2.98
N PHE A 135 -3.67 5.29 -4.13
CA PHE A 135 -2.84 4.11 -4.37
C PHE A 135 -1.37 4.51 -4.37
N ILE A 136 -0.54 3.67 -3.74
CA ILE A 136 0.90 3.85 -3.61
C ILE A 136 1.57 2.66 -4.25
N MET A 137 2.74 2.87 -4.85
CA MET A 137 3.53 1.82 -5.49
C MET A 137 4.72 1.44 -4.58
N PRO A 138 4.58 0.45 -3.68
CA PRO A 138 5.68 0.01 -2.82
C PRO A 138 6.77 -0.75 -3.60
N HIS A 139 6.41 -1.35 -4.73
CA HIS A 139 7.32 -2.07 -5.63
C HIS A 139 6.92 -1.82 -7.08
N ARG A 140 7.86 -1.88 -8.03
CA ARG A 140 7.61 -1.60 -9.46
C ARG A 140 6.53 -2.49 -10.10
N SER A 141 6.20 -3.62 -9.47
CA SER A 141 5.17 -4.56 -9.94
C SER A 141 3.84 -4.50 -9.18
N SER A 142 3.66 -3.58 -8.23
CA SER A 142 2.48 -3.56 -7.36
C SER A 142 1.98 -2.17 -7.00
N ALA A 143 0.66 -1.96 -6.96
CA ALA A 143 0.03 -0.76 -6.43
C ALA A 143 -1.01 -1.12 -5.36
N CYS A 144 -0.95 -0.49 -4.18
CA CYS A 144 -1.73 -0.84 -2.99
C CYS A 144 -2.30 0.40 -2.29
N ARG A 145 -3.44 0.25 -1.59
CA ARG A 145 -4.05 1.31 -0.75
C ARG A 145 -3.44 1.47 0.63
N LEU A 146 -2.79 0.42 1.11
CA LEU A 146 -2.24 0.30 2.45
C LEU A 146 -0.79 -0.16 2.30
N ILE A 147 0.12 0.49 3.00
CA ILE A 147 1.48 -0.01 3.15
C ILE A 147 1.52 -0.89 4.38
N ILE A 148 1.86 -2.15 4.15
CA ILE A 148 2.12 -3.12 5.20
C ILE A 148 3.63 -3.22 5.34
N MET A 149 4.16 -2.79 6.49
CA MET A 149 5.58 -2.83 6.77
C MET A 149 5.91 -4.06 7.62
N VAL A 150 6.88 -4.84 7.15
CA VAL A 150 7.41 -6.02 7.85
C VAL A 150 8.90 -5.77 8.12
N PRO A 151 9.38 -5.88 9.37
CA PRO A 151 10.80 -5.86 9.69
C PRO A 151 11.49 -7.13 9.17
#